data_AF-S3D1B9-F1
#
_entry.id   AF-S3D1B9-F1
#
_cell.length_a   1.000
_cell.length_b   1.000
_cell.length_c   1.000
_cell.angle_alpha   90.00
_cell.angle_beta   90.00
_cell.angle_gamma   90.00
#
_symmetry.space_group_name_H-M   'P 1'
#
loop_
_entity.id
_entity.type
_entity.pdbx_description
1 polymer ?
#
loop_
_entity_poly.entity_id
_entity_poly.type
_entity_poly.pdbx_seq_one_letter_code
_entity_poly.pdbx_strand_id
1 'polypeptide(L)'
;MARRDLWCTGGKESPEKALVEQFLGPFFHTRQKHMGKPHVLINICFVDPERRHEGVGNRMLRWGLNKADEMNLETWVESSQNGRDFYKANGFLHVEDEILDPVVAESDGPKLADVKEIWYKKRLLPFMIDIMKRPTRENDD
;
A
#
# COMPACT_ATOMS: atom_id res chain seq x y z
N MET A 1 36.40 -18.23 14.08
CA MET A 1 35.74 -17.03 14.65
C MET A 1 35.34 -16.15 13.46
N ALA A 2 34.12 -16.37 12.93
CA ALA A 2 33.61 -15.66 11.76
C ALA A 2 33.20 -14.24 12.16
N ARG A 3 33.64 -13.25 11.38
CA ARG A 3 33.41 -11.84 11.70
C ARG A 3 31.93 -11.47 11.54
N ARG A 4 31.51 -10.65 12.48
CA ARG A 4 30.15 -10.24 12.83
C ARG A 4 29.88 -8.83 12.27
N ASP A 5 30.35 -8.54 11.05
CA ASP A 5 30.53 -7.18 10.53
C ASP A 5 29.84 -6.89 9.18
N LEU A 6 28.96 -7.77 8.70
CA LEU A 6 28.23 -7.55 7.44
C LEU A 6 26.92 -6.74 7.56
N TRP A 7 26.56 -6.24 8.74
CA TRP A 7 25.23 -5.65 8.94
C TRP A 7 25.10 -4.13 8.82
N CYS A 8 26.18 -3.34 8.88
CA CYS A 8 26.10 -1.88 8.72
C CYS A 8 27.47 -1.31 8.35
N THR A 9 27.87 -1.40 7.09
CA THR A 9 28.84 -0.45 6.53
C THR A 9 28.13 0.33 5.45
N GLY A 10 28.19 1.66 5.55
CA GLY A 10 27.57 2.60 4.62
C GLY A 10 28.10 2.39 3.20
N GLY A 11 27.50 1.45 2.48
CA GLY A 11 27.64 1.33 1.03
C GLY A 11 26.98 2.53 0.38
N LYS A 12 27.60 3.07 -0.67
CA LYS A 12 26.99 4.07 -1.56
C LYS A 12 25.56 3.65 -1.85
N GLU A 13 24.59 4.55 -1.67
CA GLU A 13 23.19 4.26 -1.94
C GLU A 13 23.05 3.77 -3.39
N SER A 14 22.52 2.56 -3.55
CA SER A 14 22.34 2.00 -4.87
C SER A 14 21.17 2.71 -5.57
N PRO A 15 21.17 2.85 -6.91
CA PRO A 15 20.05 3.42 -7.64
C PRO A 15 18.72 2.71 -7.35
N GLU A 16 18.75 1.40 -7.10
CA GLU A 16 17.57 0.60 -6.73
C GLU A 16 17.04 0.98 -5.34
N LYS A 17 17.92 1.21 -4.37
CA LYS A 17 17.53 1.69 -3.04
C LYS A 17 16.84 3.04 -3.15
N ALA A 18 17.45 3.99 -3.87
CA ALA A 18 16.88 5.33 -4.07
C ALA A 18 15.51 5.26 -4.78
N LEU A 19 15.35 4.34 -5.73
CA LEU A 19 14.08 4.13 -6.42
C LEU A 19 13.00 3.60 -5.47
N VAL A 20 13.34 2.61 -4.64
CA VAL A 20 12.41 2.05 -3.65
C VAL A 20 12.04 3.09 -2.60
N GLU A 21 12.98 3.94 -2.16
CA GLU A 21 12.71 5.03 -1.23
C GLU A 21 11.80 6.10 -1.85
N GLN A 22 12.00 6.46 -3.12
CA GLN A 22 11.08 7.35 -3.82
C GLN A 22 9.68 6.74 -3.98
N PHE A 23 9.59 5.44 -4.22
CA PHE A 23 8.31 4.76 -4.42
C PHE A 23 7.55 4.50 -3.11
N LEU A 24 8.23 4.03 -2.06
CA LEU A 24 7.61 3.69 -0.77
C LEU A 24 7.63 4.83 0.25
N GLY A 25 8.47 5.83 0.06
CA GLY A 25 8.59 6.98 0.96
C GLY A 25 7.26 7.74 1.15
N PRO A 26 6.53 8.09 0.08
CA PRO A 26 5.23 8.74 0.19
C PRO A 26 4.20 7.86 0.91
N PHE A 27 4.17 6.56 0.56
CA PHE A 27 3.31 5.56 1.20
C PHE A 27 3.49 5.52 2.72
N PHE A 28 4.73 5.47 3.22
CA PHE A 28 5.00 5.48 4.66
C PHE A 28 4.72 6.83 5.32
N HIS A 29 4.96 7.96 4.64
CA HIS A 29 4.59 9.28 5.16
C HIS A 29 3.10 9.40 5.40
N THR A 30 2.30 8.91 4.46
CA THR A 30 0.84 8.96 4.54
C THR A 30 0.30 8.09 5.65
N ARG A 31 0.91 6.91 5.90
CA ARG A 31 0.64 6.13 7.12
C ARG A 31 0.97 6.91 8.39
N GLN A 32 2.13 7.56 8.47
CA GLN A 32 2.51 8.34 9.65
C GLN A 32 1.55 9.52 9.90
N LYS A 33 1.10 10.19 8.83
CA LYS A 33 0.17 11.32 8.87
C LYS A 33 -1.20 10.93 9.43
N HIS A 34 -1.74 9.79 9.00
CA HIS A 34 -3.13 9.42 9.28
C HIS A 34 -3.29 8.32 10.32
N MET A 35 -2.30 7.44 10.47
CA MET A 35 -2.39 6.18 11.21
C MET A 35 -1.49 6.18 12.47
N GLY A 36 -1.39 7.33 13.14
CA GLY A 36 -0.57 7.51 14.35
C GLY A 36 -1.20 7.06 15.68
N LYS A 37 -2.45 6.57 15.65
CA LYS A 37 -3.20 6.06 16.82
C LYS A 37 -3.51 4.57 16.63
N PRO A 38 -3.93 3.82 17.67
CA PRO A 38 -4.38 2.44 17.48
C PRO A 38 -5.45 2.33 16.40
N HIS A 39 -5.23 1.43 15.43
CA HIS A 39 -6.10 1.22 14.28
C HIS A 39 -5.93 -0.21 13.73
N VAL A 40 -6.85 -0.64 12.88
CA VAL A 40 -6.68 -1.82 12.02
C VAL A 40 -6.28 -1.35 10.63
N LEU A 41 -5.28 -1.99 10.03
CA LEU A 41 -4.87 -1.73 8.66
C LEU A 41 -5.12 -2.97 7.80
N ILE A 42 -5.86 -2.79 6.70
CA ILE A 42 -5.97 -3.82 5.67
C ILE A 42 -4.69 -3.78 4.85
N ASN A 43 -3.70 -4.56 5.27
CA ASN A 43 -2.39 -4.56 4.62
C ASN A 43 -2.43 -5.17 3.21
N ILE A 44 -3.19 -6.27 3.02
CA ILE A 44 -3.34 -6.94 1.72
C ILE A 44 -4.75 -7.54 1.64
N CYS A 45 -5.47 -7.26 0.56
CA CYS A 45 -6.73 -7.92 0.21
C CYS A 45 -6.88 -7.98 -1.30
N PHE A 46 -6.91 -9.20 -1.87
CA PHE A 46 -7.13 -9.40 -3.29
C PHE A 46 -7.93 -10.68 -3.52
N VAL A 47 -8.60 -10.73 -4.66
CA VAL A 47 -9.31 -11.92 -5.15
C VAL A 47 -8.80 -12.18 -6.56
N ASP A 48 -8.62 -13.47 -6.87
CA ASP A 48 -8.35 -13.94 -8.22
C ASP A 48 -9.32 -13.27 -9.21
N PRO A 49 -8.83 -12.65 -10.29
CA PRO A 49 -9.68 -11.99 -11.29
C PRO A 49 -10.86 -12.84 -11.77
N GLU A 50 -10.69 -14.15 -11.94
CA GLU A 50 -11.72 -15.06 -12.44
C GLU A 50 -12.82 -15.36 -11.40
N ARG A 51 -12.54 -15.08 -10.12
CA ARG A 51 -13.44 -15.34 -8.98
C ARG A 51 -14.00 -14.07 -8.34
N ARG A 52 -13.82 -12.92 -9.00
CA ARG A 52 -14.39 -11.64 -8.54
C ARG A 52 -15.91 -11.68 -8.68
N HIS A 53 -16.57 -10.79 -7.95
CA HIS A 53 -18.05 -10.68 -7.92
C HIS A 53 -18.79 -11.90 -7.35
N GLU A 54 -18.09 -12.92 -6.85
CA GLU A 54 -18.66 -14.06 -6.10
C GLU A 54 -18.74 -13.81 -4.57
N GLY A 55 -18.49 -12.58 -4.13
CA GLY A 55 -18.53 -12.17 -2.73
C GLY A 55 -17.34 -12.64 -1.87
N VAL A 56 -16.31 -13.28 -2.45
CA VAL A 56 -15.11 -13.73 -1.73
C VAL A 56 -14.43 -12.59 -0.97
N GLY A 57 -14.22 -11.45 -1.64
CA GLY A 57 -13.63 -10.25 -1.04
C GLY A 57 -14.46 -9.72 0.14
N ASN A 58 -15.78 -9.67 -0.01
CA ASN A 58 -16.69 -9.25 1.06
C ASN A 58 -16.62 -10.19 2.27
N ARG A 59 -16.47 -11.50 2.07
CA ARG A 59 -16.35 -12.46 3.19
C ARG A 59 -15.07 -12.22 3.99
N MET A 60 -13.93 -12.04 3.32
CA MET A 60 -12.66 -11.72 3.98
C MET A 60 -12.71 -10.37 4.69
N LEU A 61 -13.20 -9.34 4.00
CA LEU A 61 -13.30 -7.99 4.54
C LEU A 61 -14.21 -7.94 5.76
N ARG A 62 -15.40 -8.55 5.71
CA ARG A 62 -16.34 -8.59 6.84
C ARG A 62 -15.73 -9.22 8.09
N TRP A 63 -14.96 -10.30 7.94
CA TRP A 63 -14.28 -10.89 9.10
C TRP A 63 -13.31 -9.89 9.76
N GLY A 64 -12.49 -9.21 8.96
CA GLY A 64 -11.56 -8.20 9.46
C GLY A 64 -12.26 -6.98 10.07
N LEU A 65 -13.33 -6.50 9.44
CA LEU A 65 -14.13 -5.38 9.96
C LEU A 65 -14.84 -5.73 11.26
N ASN A 66 -15.35 -6.95 11.40
CA ASN A 66 -15.95 -7.41 12.66
C ASN A 66 -14.89 -7.42 13.79
N LYS A 67 -13.64 -7.81 13.49
CA LYS A 67 -12.55 -7.71 14.47
C LYS A 67 -12.20 -6.28 14.84
N ALA A 68 -12.18 -5.36 13.88
CA ALA A 68 -12.01 -3.94 14.16
C ALA A 68 -13.14 -3.38 15.03
N ASP A 69 -14.39 -3.77 14.75
CA ASP A 69 -15.57 -3.39 15.51
C ASP A 69 -15.50 -3.94 16.96
N GLU A 70 -15.13 -5.21 17.15
CA GLU A 70 -14.92 -5.82 18.49
C GLU A 70 -13.86 -5.07 19.31
N MET A 71 -12.84 -4.51 18.64
CA MET A 71 -11.76 -3.75 19.27
C MET A 71 -12.08 -2.25 19.42
N ASN A 72 -13.23 -1.79 18.90
CA ASN A 72 -13.60 -0.38 18.77
C ASN A 72 -12.48 0.46 18.12
N LEU A 73 -11.91 -0.05 17.02
CA LEU A 73 -10.84 0.60 16.27
C LEU A 73 -11.32 1.04 14.88
N GLU A 74 -10.84 2.21 14.45
CA GLU A 74 -10.96 2.63 13.06
C GLU A 74 -10.16 1.69 12.13
N THR A 75 -10.60 1.56 10.89
CA THR A 75 -9.93 0.74 9.88
C THR A 75 -9.43 1.59 8.73
N TRP A 76 -8.19 1.37 8.32
CA TRP A 76 -7.56 2.04 7.19
C TRP A 76 -7.27 1.07 6.06
N VAL A 77 -7.26 1.59 4.83
CA VAL A 77 -6.79 0.87 3.64
C VAL A 77 -6.18 1.83 2.63
N GLU A 78 -5.10 1.36 2.00
CA GLU A 78 -4.51 1.94 0.80
C GLU A 78 -5.08 1.20 -0.41
N SER A 79 -6.12 1.76 -1.02
CA SER A 79 -6.85 1.12 -2.10
C SER A 79 -6.27 1.45 -3.47
N SER A 80 -6.15 0.45 -4.33
CA SER A 80 -6.06 0.72 -5.78
C SER A 80 -7.36 1.36 -6.27
N GLN A 81 -7.31 2.06 -7.42
CA GLN A 81 -8.52 2.63 -8.02
C GLN A 81 -9.61 1.59 -8.28
N ASN A 82 -9.23 0.39 -8.73
CA ASN A 82 -10.15 -0.72 -8.97
C ASN A 82 -10.82 -1.23 -7.67
N GLY A 83 -10.16 -1.05 -6.52
CA GLY A 83 -10.69 -1.44 -5.21
C GLY A 83 -11.55 -0.36 -4.55
N ARG A 84 -11.48 0.89 -5.00
CA ARG A 84 -12.07 2.04 -4.31
C ARG A 84 -13.55 1.87 -4.03
N ASP A 85 -14.32 1.50 -5.04
CA ASP A 85 -15.77 1.35 -4.91
C ASP A 85 -16.15 0.13 -4.07
N PHE A 86 -15.33 -0.93 -4.09
CA PHE A 86 -15.49 -2.07 -3.20
C PHE A 86 -15.34 -1.65 -1.73
N TYR A 87 -14.35 -0.83 -1.39
CA TYR A 87 -14.18 -0.32 -0.02
C TYR A 87 -15.26 0.70 0.35
N LYS A 88 -15.65 1.62 -0.55
CA LYS A 88 -16.78 2.55 -0.32
C LYS A 88 -18.06 1.80 0.04
N ALA A 89 -18.38 0.75 -0.71
CA ALA A 89 -19.55 -0.09 -0.44
C ALA A 89 -19.52 -0.78 0.93
N ASN A 90 -18.34 -0.89 1.56
CA ASN A 90 -18.14 -1.45 2.89
C ASN A 90 -17.95 -0.37 3.99
N GLY A 91 -18.33 0.88 3.71
CA GLY A 91 -18.35 1.96 4.69
C GLY A 91 -17.02 2.71 4.84
N PHE A 92 -16.08 2.54 3.90
CA PHE A 92 -14.87 3.37 3.86
C PHE A 92 -15.15 4.71 3.19
N LEU A 93 -14.64 5.77 3.81
CA LEU A 93 -14.64 7.13 3.33
C LEU A 93 -13.28 7.45 2.70
N HIS A 94 -13.29 8.18 1.59
CA HIS A 94 -12.07 8.70 0.98
C HIS A 94 -11.46 9.79 1.86
N VAL A 95 -10.15 9.75 2.07
CA VAL A 95 -9.42 10.75 2.85
C VAL A 95 -8.49 11.56 1.95
N GLU A 96 -7.63 10.90 1.19
CA GLU A 96 -6.59 11.53 0.37
C GLU A 96 -6.17 10.56 -0.74
N ASP A 97 -5.69 11.10 -1.86
CA ASP A 97 -5.06 10.35 -2.94
C ASP A 97 -3.54 10.54 -2.91
N GLU A 98 -2.80 9.48 -3.24
CA GLU A 98 -1.35 9.48 -3.34
C GLU A 98 -0.95 8.96 -4.72
N ILE A 99 -0.08 9.70 -5.41
CA ILE A 99 0.48 9.29 -6.69
C ILE A 99 1.91 8.79 -6.43
N LEU A 100 2.11 7.49 -6.58
CA LEU A 100 3.45 6.90 -6.53
C LEU A 100 4.05 6.95 -7.95
N ASP A 101 4.91 7.94 -8.17
CA ASP A 101 5.64 8.13 -9.43
C ASP A 101 7.14 8.39 -9.16
N PRO A 102 7.96 7.33 -9.09
CA PRO A 102 9.38 7.48 -8.80
C PRO A 102 10.14 7.95 -10.05
N VAL A 103 10.99 8.96 -9.89
CA VAL A 103 11.79 9.50 -10.99
C VAL A 103 13.06 8.65 -11.15
N VAL A 104 13.16 7.95 -12.29
CA VAL A 104 14.40 7.23 -12.66
C VAL A 104 15.34 8.23 -13.31
N ALA A 105 16.43 8.61 -12.61
CA ALA A 105 17.51 9.38 -13.21
C ALA A 105 18.17 8.56 -14.33
N GLU A 106 18.44 9.18 -15.48
CA GLU A 106 19.22 8.55 -16.55
C GLU A 106 20.63 8.24 -16.01
N SER A 107 21.09 6.99 -16.11
CA SER A 107 22.43 6.61 -15.66
C SER A 107 23.23 5.94 -16.78
N ASP A 108 24.48 6.39 -16.97
CA ASP A 108 25.47 5.76 -17.85
C ASP A 108 26.08 4.51 -17.18
N GLY A 109 25.36 3.38 -17.17
CA GLY A 109 25.79 2.13 -16.52
C GLY A 109 24.95 0.91 -16.93
N PRO A 110 25.45 -0.33 -16.74
CA PRO A 110 25.04 -1.49 -17.56
C PRO A 110 23.56 -1.87 -17.41
N LYS A 111 22.95 -2.15 -18.57
CA LYS A 111 21.53 -2.46 -18.77
C LYS A 111 21.09 -3.74 -18.06
N LEU A 112 20.37 -3.59 -16.96
CA LEU A 112 19.29 -4.52 -16.57
C LEU A 112 18.00 -4.25 -17.41
N ALA A 113 18.14 -3.39 -18.42
CA ALA A 113 17.19 -2.34 -18.78
C ALA A 113 16.10 -2.69 -19.79
N ASP A 114 16.20 -3.77 -20.57
CA ASP A 114 15.35 -3.79 -21.78
C ASP A 114 13.95 -4.43 -21.60
N VAL A 115 13.68 -5.23 -20.56
CA VAL A 115 12.38 -5.96 -20.46
C VAL A 115 11.57 -5.65 -19.19
N LYS A 116 12.21 -5.58 -18.02
CA LYS A 116 11.49 -5.29 -16.76
C LYS A 116 11.20 -3.80 -16.61
N GLU A 117 12.17 -2.94 -16.89
CA GLU A 117 12.02 -1.49 -16.77
C GLU A 117 10.91 -0.92 -17.65
N ILE A 118 10.76 -1.43 -18.88
CA ILE A 118 9.69 -1.06 -19.81
C ILE A 118 8.33 -1.58 -19.32
N TRP A 119 8.26 -2.80 -18.76
CA TRP A 119 7.02 -3.38 -18.25
C TRP A 119 6.52 -2.66 -16.99
N TYR A 120 7.42 -2.35 -16.05
CA TYR A 120 7.10 -1.59 -14.84
C TYR A 120 6.68 -0.15 -15.16
N LYS A 121 7.43 0.57 -16.02
CA LYS A 121 7.10 1.95 -16.42
C LYS A 121 5.80 2.06 -17.23
N LYS A 122 5.50 1.12 -18.13
CA LYS A 122 4.30 1.21 -18.99
C LYS A 122 3.01 0.70 -18.36
N ARG A 123 3.10 -0.19 -17.37
CA ARG A 123 1.93 -0.94 -16.89
C ARG A 123 1.56 -0.67 -15.43
N LEU A 124 2.49 -0.16 -14.62
CA LEU A 124 2.28 0.02 -13.18
C LEU A 124 2.40 1.48 -12.73
N LEU A 125 2.97 2.38 -13.53
CA LEU A 125 3.18 3.79 -13.15
C LEU A 125 2.45 4.76 -14.11
N PRO A 126 1.92 5.89 -13.61
CA PRO A 126 1.83 6.25 -12.19
C PRO A 126 0.83 5.34 -11.43
N PHE A 127 1.22 4.90 -10.23
CA PHE A 127 0.35 4.07 -9.39
C PHE A 127 -0.44 4.97 -8.44
N MET A 128 -1.74 5.14 -8.72
CA MET A 128 -2.63 5.92 -7.88
C MET A 128 -3.20 5.07 -6.75
N ILE A 129 -3.02 5.54 -5.51
CA ILE A 129 -3.53 4.92 -4.30
C ILE A 129 -4.54 5.87 -3.65
N ASP A 130 -5.71 5.35 -3.32
CA ASP A 130 -6.70 6.04 -2.53
C ASP A 130 -6.56 5.63 -1.06
N ILE A 131 -6.26 6.59 -0.21
CA ILE A 131 -6.23 6.41 1.24
C ILE A 131 -7.65 6.53 1.75
N MET A 132 -8.13 5.45 2.36
CA MET A 132 -9.51 5.37 2.79
C MET A 132 -9.61 4.91 4.24
N LYS A 133 -10.61 5.44 4.94
CA LYS A 133 -10.86 5.20 6.36
C LYS A 133 -12.30 4.75 6.57
N ARG A 134 -12.50 3.68 7.33
CA ARG A 134 -13.79 3.35 7.95
C ARG A 134 -13.73 3.80 9.42
N PRO A 135 -14.60 4.72 9.87
CA PRO A 135 -14.66 5.12 11.27
C PRO A 135 -15.07 3.94 12.16
N THR A 136 -14.84 4.08 13.47
CA THR A 136 -15.47 3.19 14.46
C THR A 136 -16.98 3.27 14.30
N ARG A 137 -17.70 2.18 14.55
CA ARG A 137 -19.16 2.29 14.70
C ARG A 137 -19.39 3.22 15.89
N GLU A 138 -20.17 4.27 15.68
CA GLU A 138 -20.71 5.02 16.82
C GLU A 138 -21.49 4.00 17.66
N ASN A 139 -21.16 3.93 18.95
CA ASN A 139 -22.02 3.25 19.88
C ASN A 139 -23.27 4.13 19.95
N ASP A 140 -24.38 3.65 19.39
CA ASP A 140 -25.70 4.17 19.68
C ASP A 140 -25.99 3.89 21.16
N ASP A 141 -25.41 4.70 22.06
CA ASP A 141 -25.75 4.79 23.48
C ASP A 141 -26.79 5.89 23.73
#